data_AF-A0A0E9LY10-F1
#
_entry.id   AF-A0A0E9LY10-F1
#
_cell.length_a   1.000
_cell.length_b   1.000
_cell.length_c   1.000
_cell.angle_alpha   90.00
_cell.angle_beta   90.00
_cell.angle_gamma   90.00
#
_symmetry.space_group_name_H-M   'P 1'
#
loop_
_entity.id
_entity.type
_entity.pdbx_description
1 polymer ?
#
loop_
_entity_poly.entity_id
_entity_poly.type
_entity_poly.pdbx_seq_one_letter_code
_entity_poly.pdbx_strand_id
1 'polypeptide(L)'
;MSIDFEKATCQTETNKDKFGIYDPGDKKPAVLRFEDAALWHATVINTKQKQIKFTAIDNCIDILRTNGEMAQRCDGMLTFNTTIYYIELKTGRKAWQQEGLNQIESTIKQMQNKAQAFAEQFTKRIAIVANRNARRPTFQSSNAAQREYFMKEYKTRVQFDAEVNIQ
;
A
#
# COMPACT_ATOMS: atom_id res chain seq x y z
N MET A 1 -18.40 -13.60 3.25
CA MET A 1 -18.72 -12.29 2.65
C MET A 1 -17.57 -11.90 1.75
N SER A 2 -17.88 -11.48 0.51
CA SER A 2 -16.89 -10.94 -0.43
C SER A 2 -16.47 -9.53 0.02
N ILE A 3 -15.20 -9.16 -0.19
CA ILE A 3 -14.70 -7.80 0.08
C ILE A 3 -14.66 -7.05 -1.25
N ASP A 4 -15.27 -5.87 -1.30
CA ASP A 4 -15.23 -5.00 -2.47
C ASP A 4 -14.01 -4.06 -2.42
N PHE A 5 -12.92 -4.49 -3.05
CA PHE A 5 -11.73 -3.67 -3.27
C PHE A 5 -11.89 -2.67 -4.43
N GLU A 6 -13.02 -2.70 -5.13
CA GLU A 6 -13.33 -1.84 -6.26
C GLU A 6 -14.36 -0.74 -5.90
N LYS A 7 -14.67 -0.60 -4.61
CA LYS A 7 -15.61 0.38 -4.08
C LYS A 7 -15.27 1.80 -4.55
N ALA A 8 -16.08 2.31 -5.49
CA ALA A 8 -15.82 3.57 -6.20
C ALA A 8 -15.60 4.78 -5.28
N THR A 9 -16.30 4.85 -4.13
CA THR A 9 -16.15 5.96 -3.18
C THR A 9 -14.78 5.96 -2.47
N CYS A 10 -14.03 4.88 -2.54
CA CYS A 10 -12.68 4.75 -2.00
C CYS A 10 -11.59 4.94 -3.07
N GLN A 11 -11.98 5.19 -4.32
CA GLN A 11 -11.06 5.27 -5.44
C GLN A 11 -10.81 6.71 -5.89
N THR A 12 -9.57 6.99 -6.26
CA THR A 12 -9.17 8.22 -6.93
C THR A 12 -8.23 7.87 -8.05
N GLU A 13 -8.49 8.41 -9.24
CA GLU A 13 -7.65 8.16 -10.41
C GLU A 13 -6.78 9.37 -10.74
N THR A 14 -5.57 9.11 -11.24
CA THR A 14 -4.66 10.15 -11.70
C THR A 14 -3.64 9.58 -12.69
N ASN A 15 -3.14 10.44 -13.57
CA ASN A 15 -2.00 10.17 -14.42
C ASN A 15 -0.85 11.18 -14.21
N LYS A 16 -0.92 11.96 -13.13
CA LYS A 16 0.11 12.95 -12.80
C LYS A 16 1.47 12.28 -12.68
N ASP A 17 2.49 12.98 -13.14
CA ASP A 17 3.89 12.57 -13.14
C ASP A 17 4.48 12.46 -11.72
N LYS A 18 3.98 13.29 -10.80
CA LYS A 18 4.35 13.29 -9.39
C LYS A 18 3.17 13.70 -8.52
N PHE A 19 2.96 12.96 -7.43
CA PHE A 19 1.94 13.29 -6.43
C PHE A 19 2.28 12.65 -5.08
N GLY A 20 1.61 13.10 -4.03
CA GLY A 20 1.72 12.56 -2.68
C GLY A 20 0.60 11.62 -2.31
N ILE A 21 0.90 10.69 -1.41
CA ILE A 21 -0.11 10.02 -0.59
C ILE A 21 0.00 10.58 0.82
N TYR A 22 -1.13 11.03 1.34
CA TYR A 22 -1.23 11.66 2.65
C TYR A 22 -2.23 10.88 3.50
N ASP A 23 -1.77 10.39 4.65
CA ASP A 23 -2.64 9.94 5.73
C ASP A 23 -3.04 11.13 6.61
N PRO A 24 -4.33 11.53 6.62
CA PRO A 24 -4.84 12.56 7.51
C PRO A 24 -4.90 12.16 8.99
N GLY A 25 -4.80 10.87 9.33
CA GLY A 25 -5.07 10.37 10.67
C GLY A 25 -6.55 10.44 11.05
N ASP A 26 -6.85 10.39 12.36
CA ASP A 26 -8.20 10.57 12.93
C ASP A 26 -9.29 9.68 12.31
N LYS A 27 -8.96 8.41 12.02
CA LYS A 27 -9.86 7.43 11.39
C LYS A 27 -10.39 7.87 10.03
N LYS A 28 -9.63 8.67 9.29
CA LYS A 28 -9.95 9.05 7.91
C LYS A 28 -9.10 8.22 6.94
N PRO A 29 -9.59 7.98 5.72
CA PRO A 29 -8.82 7.27 4.72
C PRO A 29 -7.65 8.11 4.22
N ALA A 30 -6.58 7.44 3.82
CA ALA A 30 -5.50 8.07 3.07
C ALA A 30 -6.02 8.64 1.75
N VAL A 31 -5.41 9.74 1.28
CA VAL A 31 -5.83 10.46 0.08
C VAL A 31 -4.64 10.84 -0.80
N LEU A 32 -4.91 11.03 -2.09
CA LEU A 32 -3.94 11.65 -2.99
C LEU A 32 -3.85 13.16 -2.76
N ARG A 33 -2.64 13.70 -2.83
CA ARG A 33 -2.37 15.14 -2.77
C ARG A 33 -1.49 15.54 -3.95
N PHE A 34 -1.87 16.61 -4.64
CA PHE A 34 -1.12 17.12 -5.80
C PHE A 34 -0.29 18.37 -5.48
N GLU A 35 -0.55 18.97 -4.32
CA GLU A 35 0.11 20.15 -3.80
C GLU A 35 0.64 19.86 -2.39
N ASP A 36 1.34 20.83 -1.78
CA ASP A 36 1.88 20.75 -0.42
C ASP A 36 2.76 19.51 -0.18
N ALA A 37 3.83 19.37 -0.96
CA ALA A 37 4.78 18.24 -0.84
C ALA A 37 5.36 18.06 0.58
N ALA A 38 5.35 19.13 1.38
CA ALA A 38 5.71 19.10 2.78
C ALA A 38 4.71 18.35 3.68
N LEU A 39 3.58 17.87 3.18
CA LEU A 39 2.62 17.03 3.92
C LEU A 39 2.65 15.57 3.49
N TRP A 40 3.29 15.24 2.37
CA TRP A 40 3.24 13.90 1.80
C TRP A 40 3.93 12.88 2.70
N HIS A 41 3.26 11.76 2.96
CA HIS A 41 3.82 10.62 3.68
C HIS A 41 4.60 9.70 2.74
N ALA A 42 4.10 9.54 1.52
CA ALA A 42 4.80 8.92 0.41
C ALA A 42 4.74 9.83 -0.82
N THR A 43 5.80 9.83 -1.62
CA THR A 43 5.86 10.50 -2.92
C THR A 43 5.77 9.45 -4.00
N VAL A 44 4.81 9.57 -4.91
CA VAL A 44 4.68 8.71 -6.08
C VAL A 44 5.31 9.39 -7.29
N ILE A 45 6.21 8.68 -7.97
CA ILE A 45 6.88 9.12 -9.19
C ILE A 45 6.38 8.26 -10.35
N ASN A 46 5.64 8.89 -11.27
CA ASN A 46 4.97 8.29 -12.42
C ASN A 46 5.42 8.97 -13.71
N THR A 47 6.72 8.92 -14.01
CA THR A 47 7.33 9.61 -15.17
C THR A 47 6.72 9.22 -16.52
N LYS A 48 6.09 8.04 -16.62
CA LYS A 48 5.41 7.55 -17.82
C LYS A 48 3.93 7.95 -17.89
N GLN A 49 3.43 8.74 -16.94
CA GLN A 49 2.04 9.19 -16.87
C GLN A 49 1.03 8.04 -17.01
N LYS A 50 1.31 6.90 -16.38
CA LYS A 50 0.38 5.77 -16.37
C LYS A 50 -0.91 6.20 -15.69
N GLN A 51 -2.05 5.70 -16.18
CA GLN A 51 -3.30 5.81 -15.46
C GLN A 51 -3.19 4.95 -14.19
N ILE A 52 -3.20 5.61 -13.04
CA ILE A 52 -3.09 5.00 -11.73
C ILE A 52 -4.43 5.17 -11.02
N LYS A 53 -4.91 4.08 -10.46
CA LYS A 53 -6.04 4.06 -9.55
C LYS A 53 -5.51 3.85 -8.15
N PHE A 54 -5.68 4.86 -7.30
CA PHE A 54 -5.47 4.73 -5.87
C PHE A 54 -6.77 4.28 -5.22
N THR A 55 -6.71 3.25 -4.38
CA THR A 55 -7.83 2.84 -3.53
C THR A 55 -7.41 2.97 -2.08
N ALA A 56 -8.12 3.81 -1.33
CA ALA A 56 -7.97 3.87 0.12
C ALA A 56 -8.53 2.59 0.74
N ILE A 57 -7.77 1.99 1.65
CA ILE A 57 -8.10 0.71 2.27
C ILE A 57 -8.46 0.96 3.73
N ASP A 58 -7.53 1.50 4.53
CA ASP A 58 -7.84 1.87 5.90
C ASP A 58 -8.92 2.96 5.96
N ASN A 59 -9.85 2.79 6.91
CA ASN A 59 -11.00 3.66 7.13
C ASN A 59 -11.90 3.89 5.88
N CYS A 60 -11.83 3.03 4.86
CA CYS A 60 -12.70 3.11 3.67
C CYS A 60 -13.34 1.77 3.27
N ILE A 61 -12.57 0.68 3.35
CA ILE A 61 -13.04 -0.67 3.00
C ILE A 61 -13.11 -1.52 4.28
N ASP A 62 -14.28 -2.09 4.52
CA ASP A 62 -14.51 -2.98 5.66
C ASP A 62 -13.92 -4.36 5.39
N ILE A 63 -12.76 -4.60 5.95
CA ILE A 63 -12.05 -5.88 5.89
C ILE A 63 -12.22 -6.58 7.24
N LEU A 64 -13.20 -7.47 7.35
CA LEU A 64 -13.44 -8.24 8.58
C LEU A 64 -12.67 -9.57 8.55
N ARG A 65 -12.20 -10.04 9.71
CA ARG A 65 -11.71 -11.41 9.93
C ARG A 65 -12.87 -12.41 9.95
N THR A 66 -12.57 -13.70 10.12
CA THR A 66 -13.60 -14.75 10.25
C THR A 66 -14.43 -14.62 11.51
N ASN A 67 -13.84 -14.11 12.60
CA ASN A 67 -14.52 -13.85 13.87
C ASN A 67 -15.38 -12.56 13.86
N GLY A 68 -15.51 -11.88 12.71
CA GLY A 68 -16.28 -10.64 12.59
C GLY A 68 -15.55 -9.38 13.05
N GLU A 69 -14.35 -9.50 13.64
CA GLU A 69 -13.56 -8.35 14.04
C GLU A 69 -12.87 -7.70 12.85
N MET A 70 -12.59 -6.41 12.99
CA MET A 70 -11.91 -5.64 11.98
C MET A 70 -10.46 -6.11 11.81
N ALA A 71 -10.09 -6.53 10.60
CA ALA A 71 -8.73 -6.95 10.28
C ALA A 71 -7.77 -5.77 10.26
N GLN A 72 -6.51 -6.02 10.59
CA GLN A 72 -5.43 -5.11 10.24
C GLN A 72 -5.36 -4.98 8.72
N ARG A 73 -5.07 -3.79 8.24
CA ARG A 73 -5.04 -3.47 6.82
C ARG A 73 -4.06 -2.33 6.56
N CYS A 74 -3.54 -2.25 5.35
CA CYS A 74 -2.69 -1.13 4.96
C CYS A 74 -3.52 0.11 4.62
N ASP A 75 -2.86 1.25 4.47
CA ASP A 75 -3.54 2.53 4.18
C ASP A 75 -4.18 2.56 2.80
N GLY A 76 -3.54 1.96 1.80
CA GLY A 76 -4.07 1.98 0.44
C GLY A 76 -3.37 1.06 -0.54
N MET A 77 -3.83 1.08 -1.78
CA MET A 77 -3.19 0.41 -2.89
C MET A 77 -3.19 1.29 -4.14
N LEU A 78 -2.15 1.17 -4.96
CA LEU A 78 -2.08 1.72 -6.31
C LEU A 78 -2.19 0.57 -7.30
N THR A 79 -3.16 0.64 -8.20
CA THR A 79 -3.33 -0.33 -9.29
C THR A 79 -3.18 0.35 -10.64
N PHE A 80 -2.49 -0.33 -11.56
CA PHE A 80 -2.29 0.10 -12.94
C PHE A 80 -1.89 -1.11 -13.79
N ASN A 81 -2.49 -1.26 -14.98
CA ASN A 81 -2.33 -2.46 -15.80
C ASN A 81 -2.53 -3.75 -14.95
N THR A 82 -1.60 -4.69 -15.00
CA THR A 82 -1.57 -5.91 -14.19
C THR A 82 -0.67 -5.78 -12.95
N THR A 83 -0.48 -4.56 -12.45
CA THR A 83 0.39 -4.24 -11.32
C THR A 83 -0.42 -3.68 -10.14
N ILE A 84 -0.12 -4.20 -8.95
CA ILE A 84 -0.63 -3.69 -7.67
C ILE A 84 0.52 -3.37 -6.73
N TYR A 85 0.50 -2.16 -6.18
CA TYR A 85 1.37 -1.74 -5.08
C TYR A 85 0.51 -1.59 -3.83
N TYR A 86 0.81 -2.38 -2.79
CA TYR A 86 0.24 -2.20 -1.46
C TYR A 86 1.05 -1.15 -0.72
N ILE A 87 0.39 -0.13 -0.19
CA ILE A 87 1.04 1.02 0.43
C ILE A 87 0.64 1.08 1.90
N GLU A 88 1.65 1.05 2.75
CA GLU A 88 1.56 1.41 4.15
C GLU A 88 2.37 2.68 4.40
N LEU A 89 1.80 3.65 5.11
CA LEU A 89 2.39 4.92 5.46
C LEU A 89 2.82 4.90 6.93
N LYS A 90 4.05 5.31 7.19
CA LYS A 90 4.62 5.42 8.54
C LYS A 90 5.32 6.76 8.72
N THR A 91 5.34 7.24 9.96
CA THR A 91 6.11 8.41 10.40
C THR A 91 7.05 8.09 11.57
N GLY A 92 6.99 6.85 12.08
CA GLY A 92 7.69 6.41 13.29
C GLY A 92 9.17 6.04 13.08
N ARG A 93 9.92 5.99 14.18
CA ARG A 93 11.37 5.63 14.16
C ARG A 93 11.67 4.19 14.54
N LYS A 94 10.79 3.53 15.31
CA LYS A 94 11.00 2.15 15.81
C LYS A 94 10.00 1.21 15.17
N ALA A 95 10.42 -0.03 14.87
CA ALA A 95 9.61 -1.17 14.40
C ALA A 95 8.69 -0.96 13.18
N TRP A 96 8.72 0.22 12.55
CA TRP A 96 7.82 0.64 11.48
C TRP A 96 7.81 -0.30 10.27
N GLN A 97 8.94 -0.93 9.97
CA GLN A 97 9.08 -1.88 8.86
C GLN A 97 8.24 -3.15 9.09
N GLN A 98 8.40 -3.79 10.25
CA GLN A 98 7.70 -5.04 10.56
C GLN A 98 6.21 -4.78 10.79
N GLU A 99 5.87 -3.73 11.54
CA GLU A 99 4.46 -3.35 11.78
C GLU A 99 3.74 -3.02 10.48
N GLY A 100 4.42 -2.31 9.57
CA GLY A 100 3.86 -2.00 8.27
C GLY A 100 3.67 -3.23 7.39
N LEU A 101 4.66 -4.13 7.37
CA LEU A 101 4.53 -5.40 6.65
C LEU A 101 3.40 -6.27 7.19
N ASN A 102 3.19 -6.34 8.51
CA ASN A 102 2.09 -7.12 9.09
C ASN A 102 0.71 -6.62 8.59
N GLN A 103 0.54 -5.31 8.42
CA GLN A 103 -0.69 -4.71 7.91
C GLN A 103 -0.90 -4.99 6.42
N ILE A 104 0.16 -4.89 5.61
CA ILE A 104 0.11 -5.28 4.21
C ILE A 104 -0.20 -6.78 4.08
N GLU A 105 0.48 -7.63 4.85
CA GLU A 105 0.28 -9.07 4.84
C GLU A 105 -1.16 -9.44 5.18
N SER A 106 -1.72 -8.84 6.23
CA SER A 106 -3.12 -9.04 6.62
C SER A 106 -4.07 -8.66 5.47
N THR A 107 -3.81 -7.54 4.79
CA THR A 107 -4.60 -7.11 3.60
C THR A 107 -4.51 -8.13 2.47
N ILE A 108 -3.29 -8.59 2.13
CA ILE A 108 -3.06 -9.58 1.07
C ILE A 108 -3.79 -10.88 1.38
N LYS A 109 -3.70 -11.38 2.62
CA LYS A 109 -4.40 -12.59 3.06
C LYS A 109 -5.91 -12.46 2.87
N GLN A 110 -6.50 -11.36 3.31
CA GLN A 110 -7.94 -11.15 3.16
C GLN A 110 -8.34 -10.99 1.70
N MET A 111 -7.54 -10.30 0.88
CA MET A 111 -7.77 -10.15 -0.55
C MET A 111 -7.73 -11.50 -1.27
N GLN A 112 -6.70 -12.32 -1.05
CA GLN A 112 -6.60 -13.64 -1.66
C GLN A 112 -7.72 -14.59 -1.21
N ASN A 113 -8.12 -14.55 0.06
CA ASN A 113 -9.12 -15.46 0.60
C ASN A 113 -10.56 -15.05 0.30
N LYS A 114 -10.84 -13.76 0.11
CA LYS A 114 -12.21 -13.22 0.01
C LYS A 114 -12.50 -12.43 -1.25
N ALA A 115 -11.48 -12.12 -2.04
CA ALA A 115 -11.56 -11.40 -3.31
C ALA A 115 -10.56 -11.99 -4.33
N GLN A 116 -10.47 -13.33 -4.40
CA GLN A 116 -9.49 -14.04 -5.22
C GLN A 116 -9.46 -13.58 -6.68
N ALA A 117 -10.64 -13.46 -7.31
CA ALA A 117 -10.77 -13.01 -8.70
C ALA A 117 -10.19 -11.59 -8.92
N PHE A 118 -10.29 -10.70 -7.93
CA PHE A 118 -9.64 -9.40 -7.97
C PHE A 118 -8.12 -9.52 -7.84
N ALA A 119 -7.64 -10.32 -6.87
CA ALA A 119 -6.22 -10.53 -6.64
C ALA A 119 -5.50 -11.10 -7.88
N GLU A 120 -6.14 -12.02 -8.60
CA GLU A 120 -5.59 -12.71 -9.77
C GLU A 120 -5.37 -11.81 -10.99
N GLN A 121 -5.98 -10.61 -11.03
CA GLN A 121 -5.74 -9.63 -12.09
C GLN A 121 -4.30 -9.07 -12.07
N PHE A 122 -3.61 -9.17 -10.93
CA PHE A 122 -2.29 -8.56 -10.72
C PHE A 122 -1.18 -9.60 -10.68
N THR A 123 -0.35 -9.61 -11.74
CA THR A 123 0.83 -10.48 -11.85
C THR A 123 2.07 -9.85 -11.24
N LYS A 124 2.17 -8.52 -11.22
CA LYS A 124 3.25 -7.79 -10.55
C LYS A 124 2.74 -7.21 -9.24
N ARG A 125 3.32 -7.64 -8.12
CA ARG A 125 2.89 -7.25 -6.77
C ARG A 125 4.06 -6.66 -5.99
N ILE A 126 3.87 -5.47 -5.44
CA ILE A 126 4.87 -4.81 -4.60
C ILE A 126 4.24 -4.38 -3.28
N ALA A 127 4.87 -4.72 -2.17
CA ALA A 127 4.53 -4.22 -0.84
C ALA A 127 5.49 -3.08 -0.50
N ILE A 128 4.96 -1.89 -0.25
CA ILE A 128 5.76 -0.71 0.08
C ILE A 128 5.35 -0.21 1.45
N VAL A 129 6.29 -0.24 2.39
CA VAL A 129 6.14 0.48 3.65
C VAL A 129 6.91 1.79 3.51
N ALA A 130 6.18 2.87 3.32
CA ALA A 130 6.69 4.20 3.09
C ALA A 130 6.84 4.97 4.39
N ASN A 131 8.06 5.40 4.69
CA ASN A 131 8.33 6.19 5.88
C ASN A 131 9.07 7.48 5.52
N ARG A 132 8.35 8.59 5.54
CA ARG A 132 8.88 9.92 5.25
C ARG A 132 10.05 10.32 6.15
N ASN A 133 10.03 9.89 7.41
CA ASN A 133 11.03 10.25 8.41
C ASN A 133 12.24 9.30 8.41
N ALA A 134 12.19 8.22 7.62
CA ALA A 134 13.36 7.38 7.43
C ALA A 134 14.38 8.19 6.62
N ARG A 135 15.47 8.61 7.28
CA ARG A 135 16.69 8.99 6.54
C ARG A 135 17.01 7.82 5.62
N ARG A 136 17.13 8.07 4.30
CA ARG A 136 17.34 7.07 3.23
C ARG A 136 17.91 5.79 3.83
N PRO A 137 17.20 4.65 3.80
CA PRO A 137 17.63 3.47 4.51
C PRO A 137 19.05 3.16 4.09
N THR A 138 20.00 3.40 4.99
CA THR A 138 21.41 3.03 4.84
C THR A 138 21.42 1.52 4.80
N PHE A 139 21.19 0.96 3.61
CA PHE A 139 21.18 -0.45 3.24
C PHE A 139 21.11 -1.36 4.48
N GLN A 140 20.02 -1.29 5.24
CA GLN A 140 19.91 -2.10 6.45
C GLN A 140 19.64 -3.52 5.96
N SER A 141 20.68 -4.33 6.04
CA SER A 141 20.79 -5.74 5.69
C SER A 141 19.82 -6.65 6.46
N SER A 142 18.84 -6.12 7.19
CA SER A 142 18.07 -6.86 8.18
C SER A 142 16.77 -7.49 7.70
N ASN A 143 16.31 -7.26 6.46
CA ASN A 143 14.98 -7.69 6.02
C ASN A 143 14.96 -8.77 4.92
N ALA A 144 16.08 -9.49 4.72
CA ALA A 144 16.18 -10.52 3.68
C ALA A 144 15.16 -11.64 3.90
N ALA A 145 14.99 -12.11 5.13
CA ALA A 145 14.03 -13.17 5.47
C ALA A 145 12.58 -12.74 5.19
N GLN A 146 12.16 -11.51 5.56
CA GLN A 146 10.81 -11.04 5.23
C GLN A 146 10.61 -10.89 3.71
N ARG A 147 11.63 -10.41 2.99
CA ARG A 147 11.58 -10.28 1.52
C ARG A 147 11.40 -11.66 0.86
N GLU A 148 12.16 -12.64 1.31
CA GLU A 148 12.05 -14.02 0.83
C GLU A 148 10.68 -14.62 1.16
N TYR A 149 10.21 -14.44 2.39
CA TYR A 149 8.89 -14.88 2.82
C TYR A 149 7.76 -14.31 1.94
N PHE A 150 7.71 -12.98 1.77
CA PHE A 150 6.70 -12.33 0.93
C PHE A 150 6.77 -12.76 -0.54
N MET A 151 7.97 -12.96 -1.06
CA MET A 151 8.15 -13.44 -2.43
C MET A 151 7.69 -14.89 -2.59
N LYS A 152 7.99 -15.76 -1.61
CA LYS A 152 7.62 -17.17 -1.64
C LYS A 152 6.10 -17.33 -1.54
N GLU A 153 5.52 -16.72 -0.50
CA GLU A 153 4.13 -16.91 -0.09
C GLU A 153 3.14 -16.10 -0.94
N TYR A 154 3.46 -14.83 -1.19
CA TYR A 154 2.51 -13.89 -1.83
C TYR A 154 2.93 -13.43 -3.22
N LYS A 155 4.04 -13.95 -3.76
CA LYS A 155 4.68 -13.48 -5.00
C LYS A 155 4.86 -11.95 -5.03
N THR A 156 5.14 -11.38 -3.85
CA THR A 156 5.14 -9.93 -3.63
C THR A 156 6.54 -9.45 -3.26
N ARG A 157 7.05 -8.45 -3.98
CA ARG A 157 8.34 -7.82 -3.68
C ARG A 157 8.17 -6.76 -2.60
N VAL A 158 9.01 -6.78 -1.57
CA VAL A 158 8.97 -5.77 -0.51
C VAL A 158 9.90 -4.60 -0.80
N GLN A 159 9.47 -3.38 -0.48
CA GLN A 159 10.26 -2.15 -0.53
C GLN A 159 9.99 -1.29 0.71
N PHE A 160 11.02 -0.57 1.13
CA PHE A 160 10.97 0.33 2.28
C PHE A 160 11.49 1.68 1.81
N ASP A 161 10.60 2.54 1.34
CA ASP A 161 10.98 3.81 0.75
C ASP A 161 9.82 4.81 0.84
N ALA A 162 10.14 6.07 1.14
CA ALA A 162 9.17 7.15 1.04
C ALA A 162 8.85 7.51 -0.41
N GLU A 163 9.73 7.14 -1.36
CA GLU A 163 9.51 7.34 -2.79
C GLU A 163 9.03 6.05 -3.49
N VAL A 164 7.82 6.11 -4.04
CA VAL A 164 7.16 5.03 -4.78
C VAL A 164 7.37 5.24 -6.27
N ASN A 165 8.26 4.44 -6.85
CA ASN A 165 8.59 4.53 -8.27
C ASN A 165 7.69 3.61 -9.12
N ILE A 166 6.88 4.21 -9.99
CA ILE A 166 6.00 3.51 -10.93
C ILE A 166 6.82 3.11 -12.15
N GLN A 167 6.93 1.79 -12.41
CA GLN A 167 7.74 1.21 -13.47
C GLN A 167 6.91 0.81 -14.69
#